data_AF-A0A9P9NIS9-F1
#
_entry.id   AF-A0A9P9NIS9-F1
#
_cell.length_a   1.000
_cell.length_b   1.000
_cell.length_c   1.000
_cell.angle_alpha   90.00
_cell.angle_beta   90.00
_cell.angle_gamma   90.00
#
_symmetry.space_group_name_H-M   'P 1'
#
loop_
_entity.id
_entity.type
_entity.pdbx_description
1 polymer ?
#
loop_
_entity_poly.entity_id
_entity_poly.type
_entity_poly.pdbx_seq_one_letter_code
_entity_poly.pdbx_strand_id
1 'polypeptide(L)'
;MSRDVLEKFPILQHLPLYLPRRVEHPQYRLYRNILPSSLATQHDCSLVFLGLVTEVTTLWGVSWIEGMSNISKSKEEMDYDIAKVNAWCERRYLARGRTRQIASAEIQGVTDFLMRDLSLKVYLKSNIFSETFLQYVK
;
A
#
# COMPACT_ATOMS: atom_id res chain seq x y z
N MET A 1 -3.52 -4.91 29.49
CA MET A 1 -3.96 -6.32 29.49
C MET A 1 -4.31 -6.70 30.92
N SER A 2 -5.41 -7.43 31.17
CA SER A 2 -5.78 -7.83 32.55
C SER A 2 -4.80 -8.89 33.07
N ARG A 3 -4.63 -8.95 34.40
CA ARG A 3 -3.75 -9.95 35.05
C ARG A 3 -4.14 -11.39 34.71
N ASP A 4 -5.43 -11.66 34.62
CA ASP A 4 -5.97 -13.00 34.33
C ASP A 4 -5.53 -13.54 32.96
N VAL A 5 -5.33 -12.66 31.98
CA VAL A 5 -4.85 -13.04 30.64
C VAL A 5 -3.38 -13.43 30.68
N LEU A 6 -2.57 -12.70 31.46
CA LEU A 6 -1.14 -12.97 31.59
C LEU A 6 -0.85 -14.22 32.42
N GLU A 7 -1.71 -14.56 33.38
CA GLU A 7 -1.61 -15.82 34.14
C GLU A 7 -1.96 -17.03 33.27
N LYS A 8 -3.01 -16.93 32.44
CA LYS A 8 -3.39 -18.01 31.50
C LYS A 8 -2.40 -18.19 30.36
N PHE A 9 -1.74 -17.11 29.93
CA PHE A 9 -0.78 -17.15 28.82
C PHE A 9 0.58 -16.56 29.26
N PRO A 10 1.41 -17.35 29.97
CA PRO A 10 2.71 -16.90 30.46
C PRO A 10 3.63 -16.41 29.33
N ILE A 11 3.48 -16.98 28.11
CA ILE A 11 4.24 -16.56 26.93
C ILE A 11 3.98 -15.11 26.51
N LEU A 12 2.87 -14.50 26.93
CA LEU A 12 2.57 -13.08 26.68
C LEU A 12 3.16 -12.14 27.74
N GLN A 13 3.68 -12.68 28.86
CA GLN A 13 4.31 -11.86 29.91
C GLN A 13 5.64 -11.26 29.44
N HIS A 14 6.30 -11.89 28.49
CA HIS A 14 7.57 -11.44 27.93
C HIS A 14 7.36 -11.12 26.46
N LEU A 15 7.65 -9.88 26.07
CA LEU A 15 7.63 -9.53 24.65
C LEU A 15 8.71 -10.40 23.95
N PRO A 16 8.39 -11.08 22.83
CA PRO A 16 9.40 -11.81 22.09
C PRO A 16 10.56 -10.88 21.73
N LEU A 17 11.79 -11.40 21.84
CA LEU A 17 13.00 -10.67 21.50
C LEU A 17 12.89 -10.13 20.07
N TYR A 18 12.77 -8.82 19.97
CA TYR A 18 12.67 -8.12 18.71
C TYR A 18 14.02 -7.47 18.40
N LEU A 19 14.74 -8.04 17.43
CA LEU A 19 15.98 -7.47 16.91
C LEU A 19 15.65 -6.67 15.64
N PRO A 20 15.60 -5.32 15.70
CA PRO A 20 15.40 -4.52 14.50
C PRO A 20 16.56 -4.78 13.54
N ARG A 21 16.25 -5.26 12.34
CA ARG A 21 17.21 -5.20 11.24
C ARG A 21 17.42 -3.73 10.88
N ARG A 22 18.66 -3.25 11.02
CA ARG A 22 19.02 -1.90 10.57
C ARG A 22 18.86 -1.84 9.05
N VAL A 23 18.07 -0.88 8.58
CA VAL A 23 17.92 -0.58 7.15
C VAL A 23 18.76 0.66 6.88
N GLU A 24 19.91 0.49 6.23
CA GLU A 24 20.85 1.60 5.98
C GLU A 24 20.27 2.64 5.01
N HIS A 25 19.46 2.18 4.05
CA HIS A 25 18.76 3.03 3.11
C HIS A 25 17.27 2.67 3.11
N PRO A 26 16.37 3.52 3.62
CA PRO A 26 14.94 3.26 3.51
C PRO A 26 14.53 3.32 2.03
N GLN A 27 14.32 2.15 1.42
CA GLN A 27 14.15 2.00 -0.04
C GLN A 27 12.75 2.41 -0.53
N TYR A 28 11.82 2.76 0.37
CA TYR A 28 10.39 2.82 0.05
C TYR A 28 9.85 4.24 0.00
N ARG A 29 10.15 4.95 -1.08
CA ARG A 29 9.65 6.30 -1.37
C ARG A 29 8.79 6.36 -2.63
N LEU A 30 8.02 5.30 -2.88
CA LEU A 30 7.16 5.21 -4.05
C LEU A 30 5.72 5.56 -3.67
N TYR A 31 5.20 6.60 -4.29
CA TYR A 31 3.78 6.92 -4.30
C TYR A 31 3.01 5.76 -4.92
N ARG A 32 2.00 5.28 -4.19
CA ARG A 32 1.22 4.06 -4.51
C ARG A 32 2.04 2.79 -4.77
N ASN A 33 3.27 2.72 -4.25
CA ASN A 33 4.23 1.65 -4.54
C ASN A 33 4.67 1.57 -6.02
N ILE A 34 4.42 2.62 -6.82
CA ILE A 34 4.70 2.64 -8.27
C ILE A 34 5.67 3.76 -8.65
N LEU A 35 5.40 5.00 -8.22
CA LEU A 35 6.03 6.19 -8.77
C LEU A 35 6.86 6.94 -7.73
N PRO A 36 8.13 7.30 -8.00
CA PRO A 36 8.86 8.21 -7.12
C PRO A 36 8.20 9.60 -7.07
N SER A 37 7.97 10.14 -5.87
CA SER A 37 7.35 11.46 -5.71
C SER A 37 8.14 12.58 -6.41
N SER A 38 9.46 12.44 -6.54
CA SER A 38 10.33 13.37 -7.26
C SER A 38 10.04 13.45 -8.75
N LEU A 39 9.77 12.33 -9.41
CA LEU A 39 9.45 12.29 -10.84
C LEU A 39 8.03 12.82 -11.10
N ALA A 40 7.10 12.50 -10.19
CA ALA A 40 5.74 13.01 -10.23
C ALA A 40 5.69 14.56 -10.23
N THR A 41 6.49 15.21 -9.37
CA THR A 41 6.55 16.68 -9.29
C THR A 41 7.16 17.33 -10.53
N GLN A 42 8.05 16.63 -11.22
CA GLN A 42 8.68 17.12 -12.45
C GLN A 42 7.82 16.86 -13.70
N HIS A 43 6.67 16.19 -13.54
CA HIS A 43 5.88 15.65 -14.64
C HIS A 43 6.72 14.79 -15.60
N ASP A 44 7.72 14.09 -15.05
CA ASP A 44 8.56 13.17 -15.80
C ASP A 44 7.91 11.79 -15.84
N CYS A 45 7.39 11.43 -17.01
CA CYS A 45 6.69 10.18 -17.27
C CYS A 45 7.61 9.04 -17.76
N SER A 46 8.93 9.14 -17.57
CA SER A 46 9.90 8.18 -18.12
C SER A 46 10.02 6.85 -17.36
N LEU A 47 9.64 6.79 -16.08
CA LEU A 47 9.92 5.63 -15.23
C LEU A 47 8.82 5.35 -14.21
N VAL A 48 8.48 4.06 -14.08
CA VAL A 48 7.63 3.52 -13.00
C VAL A 48 8.22 2.20 -12.50
N PHE A 49 7.93 1.85 -11.24
CA PHE A 49 8.34 0.59 -10.62
C PHE A 49 7.13 -0.31 -10.42
N LEU A 50 7.14 -1.53 -10.97
CA LEU A 50 6.05 -2.49 -10.81
C LEU A 50 6.49 -3.61 -9.85
N GLY A 51 6.38 -3.35 -8.54
CA GLY A 51 6.83 -4.27 -7.49
C GLY A 51 5.75 -5.22 -6.93
N LEU A 52 4.47 -4.87 -7.06
CA LEU A 52 3.32 -5.65 -6.63
C LEU A 52 2.43 -5.87 -7.85
N VAL A 53 2.75 -6.88 -8.66
CA VAL A 53 2.14 -7.03 -9.99
C VAL A 53 0.69 -7.50 -9.86
N THR A 54 -0.23 -6.54 -9.95
CA THR A 54 -1.61 -6.79 -10.41
C THR A 54 -1.81 -6.09 -11.75
N GLU A 55 -2.72 -6.58 -12.57
CA GLU A 55 -3.04 -5.97 -13.87
C GLU A 55 -3.37 -4.47 -13.74
N VAL A 56 -4.06 -4.08 -12.66
CA VAL A 56 -4.41 -2.69 -12.38
C VAL A 56 -3.19 -1.82 -12.07
N THR A 57 -2.17 -2.35 -11.37
CA THR A 57 -0.92 -1.59 -11.14
C THR A 57 -0.17 -1.31 -12.43
N THR A 58 -0.15 -2.28 -13.35
CA THR A 58 0.43 -2.11 -14.68
C THR A 58 -0.35 -1.07 -15.48
N LEU A 59 -1.68 -1.17 -15.49
CA LEU A 59 -2.55 -0.24 -16.21
C LEU A 59 -2.37 1.21 -15.72
N TRP A 60 -2.31 1.40 -14.40
CA TRP A 60 -2.05 2.71 -13.80
C TRP A 60 -0.63 3.22 -14.12
N GLY A 61 0.37 2.34 -14.11
CA GLY A 61 1.73 2.70 -14.49
C GLY A 61 1.84 3.16 -15.95
N VAL A 62 1.17 2.45 -16.87
CA VAL A 62 1.12 2.81 -18.28
C VAL A 62 0.38 4.13 -18.50
N SER A 63 -0.75 4.35 -17.83
CA SER A 63 -1.49 5.62 -17.96
C SER A 63 -0.67 6.82 -17.48
N TRP A 64 0.20 6.64 -16.48
CA TRP A 64 1.18 7.65 -16.08
C TRP A 64 2.23 7.89 -17.17
N ILE A 65 2.85 6.84 -17.69
CA ILE A 65 3.89 6.94 -18.74
C ILE A 65 3.35 7.65 -19.99
N GLU A 66 2.12 7.33 -20.39
CA GLU A 66 1.45 7.95 -21.53
C GLU A 66 0.94 9.38 -21.26
N GLY A 67 1.15 9.92 -20.05
CA GLY A 67 0.72 11.26 -19.67
C GLY A 67 -0.81 11.43 -19.54
N MET A 68 -1.55 10.32 -19.47
CA MET A 68 -3.01 10.32 -19.32
C MET A 68 -3.44 10.57 -17.87
N SER A 69 -2.61 10.18 -16.90
CA SER A 69 -2.85 10.40 -15.48
C SER A 69 -2.27 11.73 -15.01
N ASN A 70 -3.12 12.62 -14.50
CA ASN A 70 -2.67 13.85 -13.86
C ASN A 70 -2.68 13.71 -12.33
N ILE A 71 -1.50 13.62 -11.73
CA ILE A 71 -1.35 13.62 -10.27
C ILE A 71 -1.39 15.08 -9.82
N SER A 72 -2.54 15.50 -9.28
CA SER A 72 -2.74 16.88 -8.80
C SER A 72 -2.11 17.17 -7.43
N LYS A 73 -1.52 16.16 -6.79
CA LYS A 73 -0.95 16.28 -5.44
C LYS A 73 0.41 16.95 -5.44
N SER A 74 0.68 17.73 -4.41
CA SER A 74 2.03 18.27 -4.18
C SER A 74 3.01 17.16 -3.77
N LYS A 75 4.31 17.44 -3.89
CA LYS A 75 5.35 16.52 -3.45
C LYS A 75 5.20 16.17 -1.95
N GLU A 76 4.89 17.17 -1.14
CA GLU A 76 4.72 17.04 0.31
C GLU A 76 3.52 16.15 0.64
N GLU A 77 2.43 16.27 -0.10
CA GLU A 77 1.25 15.41 0.07
C GLU A 77 1.55 13.96 -0.31
N MET A 78 2.29 13.75 -1.43
CA MET A 78 2.73 12.41 -1.83
C MET A 78 3.69 11.80 -0.81
N ASP A 79 4.66 12.57 -0.31
CA ASP A 79 5.61 12.13 0.70
C ASP A 79 4.91 11.80 2.04
N TYR A 80 3.87 12.55 2.40
CA TYR A 80 3.04 12.25 3.56
C TYR A 80 2.27 10.93 3.39
N ASP A 81 1.65 10.70 2.24
CA ASP A 81 0.97 9.44 1.93
C ASP A 81 1.93 8.25 1.99
N ILE A 82 3.13 8.40 1.42
CA ILE A 82 4.20 7.40 1.48
C ILE A 82 4.57 7.10 2.94
N ALA A 83 4.83 8.13 3.74
CA ALA A 83 5.21 7.98 5.15
C ALA A 83 4.10 7.27 5.96
N LYS A 84 2.84 7.60 5.68
CA LYS A 84 1.67 6.98 6.33
C LYS A 84 1.58 5.48 6.00
N VAL A 85 1.73 5.11 4.74
CA VAL A 85 1.72 3.69 4.31
C VAL A 85 2.89 2.92 4.92
N ASN A 86 4.09 3.52 4.95
CA ASN A 86 5.26 2.89 5.54
C ASN A 86 5.10 2.68 7.05
N ALA A 87 4.62 3.69 7.78
CA ALA A 87 4.36 3.57 9.22
C ALA A 87 3.29 2.52 9.52
N TRP A 88 2.25 2.41 8.67
CA TRP A 88 1.26 1.34 8.77
C TRP A 88 1.87 -0.04 8.52
N CYS A 89 2.66 -0.19 7.45
CA CYS A 89 3.33 -1.44 7.10
C CYS A 89 4.25 -1.91 8.23
N GLU A 90 5.05 -1.01 8.81
CA GLU A 90 5.93 -1.29 9.94
C GLU A 90 5.16 -1.79 11.17
N ARG A 91 4.03 -1.15 11.49
CA ARG A 91 3.19 -1.57 12.63
C ARG A 91 2.54 -2.93 12.40
N ARG A 92 2.05 -3.19 11.19
CA ARG A 92 1.29 -4.40 10.85
C ARG A 92 2.19 -5.60 10.58
N TYR A 93 3.32 -5.40 9.90
CA TYR A 93 4.19 -6.46 9.41
C TYR A 93 5.57 -6.50 10.10
N LEU A 94 5.78 -5.66 11.12
CA LEU A 94 6.99 -5.62 11.96
C LEU A 94 8.27 -5.58 11.13
N ALA A 95 9.16 -6.56 11.30
CA ALA A 95 10.42 -6.68 10.57
C ALA A 95 10.22 -6.64 9.05
N ARG A 96 9.18 -7.29 8.54
CA ARG A 96 8.89 -7.31 7.09
C ARG A 96 8.41 -5.96 6.57
N GLY A 97 7.68 -5.19 7.37
CA GLY A 97 7.19 -3.86 7.01
C GLY A 97 8.27 -2.78 7.01
N ARG A 98 9.29 -2.92 7.87
CA ARG A 98 10.54 -2.11 7.83
C ARG A 98 11.40 -2.49 6.62
N THR A 99 11.36 -3.79 6.35
CA THR A 99 11.79 -4.53 5.18
C THR A 99 11.43 -4.01 3.81
N ARG A 100 10.16 -3.67 3.61
CA ARG A 100 9.54 -3.41 2.30
C ARG A 100 8.11 -2.95 2.49
N GLN A 101 7.59 -2.24 1.49
CA GLN A 101 6.16 -2.03 1.35
C GLN A 101 5.47 -3.38 1.12
N ILE A 102 4.44 -3.64 1.91
CA ILE A 102 3.66 -4.89 1.86
C ILE A 102 2.19 -4.50 1.85
N ALA A 103 1.49 -4.96 0.82
CA ALA A 103 0.05 -4.77 0.68
C ALA A 103 -0.70 -6.10 0.52
N SER A 104 -0.15 -7.20 1.05
CA SER A 104 -0.72 -8.54 0.82
C SER A 104 -2.15 -8.68 1.36
N ALA A 105 -2.44 -8.18 2.56
CA ALA A 105 -3.80 -8.21 3.11
C ALA A 105 -4.65 -7.02 2.64
N GLU A 106 -4.03 -6.02 2.02
CA GLU A 106 -4.66 -4.77 1.59
C GLU A 106 -4.79 -4.68 0.06
N ILE A 107 -4.55 -5.78 -0.65
CA ILE A 107 -4.46 -5.79 -2.12
C ILE A 107 -5.74 -5.28 -2.78
N GLN A 108 -6.91 -5.62 -2.22
CA GLN A 108 -8.19 -5.09 -2.69
C GLN A 108 -8.25 -3.57 -2.51
N GLY A 109 -7.89 -3.06 -1.33
CA GLY A 109 -7.89 -1.62 -1.07
C GLY A 109 -6.93 -0.85 -1.98
N VAL A 110 -5.73 -1.40 -2.22
CA VAL A 110 -4.77 -0.82 -3.19
C VAL A 110 -5.36 -0.80 -4.60
N THR A 111 -5.99 -1.91 -5.02
CA THR A 111 -6.65 -2.02 -6.33
C THR A 111 -7.77 -1.00 -6.46
N ASP A 112 -8.65 -0.88 -5.46
CA ASP A 112 -9.74 0.09 -5.43
C ASP A 112 -9.23 1.53 -5.57
N PHE A 113 -8.13 1.88 -4.89
CA PHE A 113 -7.52 3.21 -5.01
C PHE A 113 -7.00 3.48 -6.41
N LEU A 114 -6.32 2.52 -7.03
CA LEU A 114 -5.78 2.67 -8.38
C LEU A 114 -6.88 2.73 -9.44
N MET A 115 -7.94 1.95 -9.28
CA MET A 115 -9.11 2.02 -10.17
C MET A 115 -9.79 3.39 -10.07
N ARG A 116 -9.92 3.98 -8.87
CA ARG A 116 -10.46 5.35 -8.71
C ARG A 116 -9.60 6.40 -9.38
N ASP A 117 -8.27 6.29 -9.28
CA ASP A 117 -7.36 7.21 -9.96
C ASP A 117 -7.50 7.14 -11.49
N LEU A 118 -7.82 5.95 -12.02
CA LEU A 118 -8.12 5.73 -13.44
C LEU A 118 -9.57 6.13 -13.82
N SER A 119 -10.33 6.72 -12.90
CA SER A 119 -11.77 7.01 -13.06
C SER A 119 -12.62 5.78 -13.40
N LEU A 120 -12.17 4.58 -13.00
CA LEU A 120 -12.87 3.32 -13.21
C LEU A 120 -13.84 3.03 -12.06
N LYS A 121 -14.90 2.28 -12.37
CA LYS A 121 -15.85 1.81 -11.37
C LYS A 121 -15.21 0.69 -10.53
N VAL A 122 -15.10 0.93 -9.22
CA VAL A 122 -14.55 -0.06 -8.27
C VAL A 122 -15.55 -1.18 -7.99
N TYR A 123 -16.79 -0.82 -7.68
CA TYR A 123 -17.83 -1.78 -7.30
C TYR A 123 -18.78 -1.98 -8.48
N LEU A 124 -18.83 -3.19 -9.02
CA LEU A 124 -19.69 -3.47 -10.16
C LEU A 124 -21.13 -3.70 -9.70
N LYS A 125 -21.34 -4.28 -8.51
CA LYS A 125 -22.66 -4.62 -7.98
C LYS A 125 -23.37 -3.40 -7.37
N SER A 126 -24.69 -3.53 -7.19
CA SER A 126 -25.55 -2.42 -6.75
C SER A 126 -25.43 -2.08 -5.26
N ASN A 127 -24.95 -3.00 -4.42
CA ASN A 127 -24.85 -2.78 -2.98
C ASN A 127 -23.63 -3.49 -2.34
N ILE A 128 -23.21 -2.98 -1.19
CA ILE A 128 -22.00 -3.41 -0.46
C ILE A 128 -22.10 -4.86 0.02
N PHE A 129 -23.29 -5.33 0.40
CA PHE A 129 -23.48 -6.70 0.86
C PHE A 129 -23.21 -7.70 -0.27
N SER A 130 -23.83 -7.48 -1.43
CA SER A 130 -23.62 -8.27 -2.64
C SER A 130 -22.18 -8.21 -3.12
N GLU A 131 -21.54 -7.05 -2.99
CA GLU A 131 -20.13 -6.83 -3.33
C GLU A 131 -19.18 -7.65 -2.45
N THR A 132 -19.47 -7.75 -1.16
CA THR A 132 -18.60 -8.41 -0.17
C THR A 132 -18.81 -9.92 -0.13
N PHE A 133 -20.06 -10.39 -0.23
CA PHE A 133 -20.41 -11.78 0.09
C PHE A 133 -20.79 -12.63 -1.12
N LEU A 134 -21.13 -12.02 -2.26
CA LEU A 134 -21.46 -12.78 -3.46
C LEU A 134 -20.24 -12.87 -4.37
N GLN A 135 -20.02 -14.03 -4.95
CA GLN A 135 -18.96 -14.23 -5.93
C GLN A 135 -19.20 -13.37 -7.17
N TYR A 136 -18.12 -12.94 -7.80
CA TYR A 136 -18.14 -12.46 -9.17
C TYR A 136 -18.30 -13.66 -10.10
N VAL A 137 -19.53 -13.90 -10.56
CA VAL A 137 -19.82 -14.93 -11.56
C VAL A 137 -19.48 -14.36 -12.93
N LYS A 138 -18.75 -15.12 -13.74
CA LYS A 138 -18.39 -14.77 -15.11
C LYS A 138 -19.59 -14.91 -16.04
#